data_AF-A0A519VZ41-F1
#
_entry.id   AF-A0A519VZ41-F1
#
_cell.length_a   1.000
_cell.length_b   1.000
_cell.length_c   1.000
_cell.angle_alpha   90.00
_cell.angle_beta   90.00
_cell.angle_gamma   90.00
#
_symmetry.space_group_name_H-M   'P 1'
#
loop_
_entity.id
_entity.type
_entity.pdbx_description
1 polymer ?
#
loop_
_entity_poly.entity_id
_entity_poly.type
_entity_poly.pdbx_seq_one_letter_code
_entity_poly.pdbx_strand_id
1 'polypeptide(L)' 'PYIGRSKSMDNLIIATGHGMMGLGLGPATGLLVSQIIGEKTTAVSVDAFQPSRFAS' A
#
# COMPACT_ATOMS: atom_id res chain seq x y z
N PRO A 1 -6.41 -4.53 3.90
CA PRO A 1 -6.15 -3.62 2.76
C PRO A 1 -4.99 -4.15 1.90
N TYR A 2 -4.97 -3.77 0.63
CA TYR A 2 -3.82 -3.93 -0.25
C TYR A 2 -3.12 -2.59 -0.39
N ILE A 3 -1.84 -2.53 -0.01
CA ILE A 3 -1.00 -1.33 -0.04
C ILE A 3 0.36 -1.75 -0.58
N GLY A 4 0.76 -1.25 -1.75
CA GLY A 4 2.07 -1.56 -2.34
C GLY A 4 2.12 -1.38 -3.85
N ARG A 5 3.33 -1.53 -4.42
CA ARG A 5 3.52 -1.59 -5.88
C ARG A 5 3.00 -2.91 -6.46
N SER A 6 2.53 -2.86 -7.69
CA SER A 6 2.27 -4.06 -8.47
C SER A 6 3.58 -4.78 -8.79
N LYS A 7 3.56 -6.11 -8.79
CA LYS A 7 4.69 -6.93 -9.28
C LYS A 7 4.75 -7.02 -10.81
N SER A 8 3.65 -6.72 -11.50
CA SER A 8 3.55 -6.82 -12.97
C SER A 8 3.69 -5.49 -13.70
N MET A 9 3.62 -4.36 -12.98
CA MET A 9 3.62 -3.02 -13.56
C MET A 9 4.35 -2.06 -12.61
N ASP A 10 5.53 -1.57 -13.03
CA ASP A 10 6.41 -0.77 -12.15
C ASP A 10 5.84 0.60 -11.79
N ASN A 11 4.93 1.13 -12.61
CA ASN A 11 4.28 2.43 -12.44
C ASN A 11 2.89 2.34 -11.80
N LEU A 12 2.51 1.19 -11.24
CA LEU A 12 1.21 0.98 -10.59
C LEU A 12 1.35 0.79 -9.07
N ILE A 13 0.59 1.58 -8.31
CA ILE A 13 0.44 1.42 -6.86
C ILE A 13 -1.03 1.11 -6.55
N ILE A 14 -1.23 0.14 -5.65
CA ILE A 14 -2.55 -0.30 -5.20
C ILE A 14 -2.68 0.07 -3.72
N ALA A 15 -3.75 0.78 -3.36
CA ALA A 15 -4.01 1.27 -2.00
C ALA A 15 -5.52 1.19 -1.67
N THR A 16 -6.06 -0.02 -1.61
CA THR A 16 -7.52 -0.26 -1.50
C THR A 16 -7.89 -1.29 -0.45
N GLY A 17 -9.19 -1.56 -0.25
CA GLY A 17 -9.68 -2.64 0.60
C GLY A 17 -9.58 -2.36 2.10
N HIS A 18 -9.86 -1.11 2.51
CA HIS A 18 -9.94 -0.71 3.93
C HIS A 18 -11.30 -1.01 4.59
N GLY A 19 -12.26 -1.58 3.85
CA GLY A 19 -13.61 -1.83 4.35
C GLY A 19 -14.26 -0.55 4.90
N MET A 20 -14.90 -0.66 6.07
CA MET A 20 -15.50 0.49 6.77
C MET A 20 -14.48 1.44 7.40
N MET A 21 -13.19 1.08 7.45
CA MET A 21 -12.14 1.86 8.10
C MET A 21 -11.44 2.86 7.16
N GLY A 22 -11.96 3.06 5.94
CA GLY A 22 -11.30 3.88 4.92
C GLY A 22 -11.06 5.34 5.33
N LEU A 23 -12.04 5.98 5.98
CA LEU A 23 -11.91 7.38 6.38
C LEU A 23 -10.84 7.57 7.47
N GLY A 24 -10.86 6.71 8.49
CA GLY A 24 -9.91 6.79 9.61
C GLY A 24 -8.49 6.41 9.23
N LEU A 25 -8.32 5.44 8.31
CA LEU A 25 -7.00 4.97 7.87
C LEU A 25 -6.46 5.72 6.65
N GLY A 26 -7.27 6.55 5.99
CA GLY A 26 -6.90 7.31 4.79
C GLY A 26 -5.58 8.09 4.94
N PRO A 27 -5.38 8.91 6.01
CA PRO A 27 -4.14 9.64 6.20
C PRO A 27 -2.90 8.74 6.34
N ALA A 28 -3.00 7.65 7.10
CA ALA A 28 -1.90 6.71 7.29
C ALA A 28 -1.55 5.99 5.97
N THR A 29 -2.55 5.55 5.23
CA THR A 29 -2.36 4.93 3.91
C THR A 29 -1.77 5.92 2.90
N GLY A 30 -2.23 7.18 2.90
CA GLY A 30 -1.69 8.23 2.05
C GLY A 30 -0.21 8.51 2.32
N LEU A 31 0.19 8.55 3.59
CA LEU A 31 1.60 8.66 3.98
C LEU A 31 2.42 7.49 3.42
N LEU A 32 1.97 6.25 3.63
CA LEU A 32 2.67 5.07 3.11
C LEU A 32 2.78 5.08 1.59
N VAL A 33 1.71 5.44 0.88
CA VAL A 33 1.73 5.58 -0.58
C VAL A 33 2.74 6.65 -1.02
N SER A 34 2.77 7.81 -0.35
CA SER A 34 3.76 8.87 -0.67
C SER A 34 5.20 8.39 -0.49
N GLN A 35 5.46 7.58 0.54
CA GLN A 35 6.78 7.01 0.82
C GLN A 35 7.16 5.97 -0.24
N ILE A 36 6.23 5.11 -0.65
CA ILE A 36 6.43 4.13 -1.74
C ILE A 36 6.71 4.82 -3.08
N ILE A 37 5.97 5.90 -3.40
CA ILE A 37 6.19 6.69 -4.62
C ILE A 37 7.58 7.32 -4.61
N GLY A 38 7.97 7.92 -3.48
CA GLY A 38 9.25 8.61 -3.33
C GLY A 38 10.42 7.71 -2.96
N GLU A 39 10.27 6.38 -3.06
CA GLU A 39 11.32 5.38 -2.75
C GLU A 39 11.93 5.56 -1.35
N LYS A 40 11.11 5.99 -0.39
CA LYS A 40 11.50 6.18 1.01
C LYS A 40 11.23 4.91 1.81
N THR A 41 11.98 4.71 2.89
CA THR A 41 11.63 3.71 3.90
C THR A 41 10.24 4.05 4.45
N THR A 42 9.33 3.08 4.44
CA THR A 42 7.96 3.28 4.91
C THR A 42 7.92 3.41 6.43
N ALA A 43 7.00 4.23 6.95
CA ALA A 43 6.86 4.46 8.39
C ALA A 43 6.51 3.18 9.17
N VAL A 44 5.85 2.23 8.51
CA VAL A 44 5.63 0.85 8.97
C VAL A 44 5.89 -0.12 7.82
N SER A 45 6.26 -1.37 8.11
CA SER A 45 6.36 -2.39 7.06
C SER A 45 5.01 -2.61 6.38
N VAL A 46 5.04 -2.68 5.05
CA VAL A 46 3.87 -2.95 4.22
C VAL A 46 3.79 -4.39 3.72
N ASP A 47 4.68 -5.27 4.18
CA ASP A 47 4.80 -6.65 3.69
C ASP A 47 3.51 -7.45 3.86
N ALA A 48 2.88 -7.32 5.03
CA ALA A 48 1.60 -7.96 5.33
C ALA A 48 0.42 -7.41 4.49
N PHE A 49 0.59 -6.24 3.86
CA PHE A 49 -0.42 -5.56 3.04
C PHE A 49 -0.11 -5.64 1.55
N GLN A 50 0.96 -6.30 1.13
CA GLN A 50 1.33 -6.34 -0.28
C GLN A 50 0.18 -6.87 -1.15
N PRO A 51 -0.07 -6.28 -2.33
CA PRO A 51 -1.09 -6.77 -3.26
C PRO A 51 -0.90 -8.24 -3.64
N SER A 52 0.35 -8.72 -3.66
CA SER A 52 0.71 -10.07 -4.04
C SER A 52 0.83 -11.06 -2.86
N ARG A 53 0.41 -10.70 -1.65
CA ARG A 53 0.61 -11.53 -0.44
C ARG A 53 -0.02 -12.92 -0.46
N PHE A 54 -0.94 -13.18 -1.39
CA PHE A 54 -1.56 -14.49 -1.63
C PHE A 54 -1.35 -15.02 -3.05
N ALA A 55 -0.59 -14.31 -3.87
CA ALA A 55 -0.27 -14.75 -5.21
C ALA A 55 0.91 -15.72 -5.12
N SER A 56 0.73 -16.91 -5.68
CA SER A 56 1.75 -17.95 -5.89
C SER A 56 2.55 -17.70 -7.16
#